data_AF-A0A2E0H107-F1
#
_entry.id   AF-A0A2E0H107-F1
#
_cell.length_a   1.000
_cell.length_b   1.000
_cell.length_c   1.000
_cell.angle_alpha   90.00
_cell.angle_beta   90.00
_cell.angle_gamma   90.00
#
_symmetry.space_group_name_H-M   'P 1'
#
loop_
_entity.id
_entity.type
_entity.pdbx_description
1 polymer ?
#
loop_
_entity_poly.entity_id
_entity_poly.type
_entity_poly.pdbx_seq_one_letter_code
_entity_poly.pdbx_strand_id
1 'polypeptide(L)'
;MVLSRTESKREADTEKKDLLTELSDLKADYEKGLKANKGRTAVGLSTIETGLFHEVMEFLRQYSAGELEDSVLRPQHFSLGHFVRYCVDDLKSYYLESRIAVKPEATMNELYEWLWSDTSFGDLLGELADF
;
A
#
# COMPACT_ATOMS: atom_id res chain seq x y z
N MET A 1 -34.10 -2.14 30.96
CA MET A 1 -33.60 -3.01 29.88
C MET A 1 -32.67 -2.14 29.04
N VAL A 2 -31.38 -2.14 29.37
CA VAL A 2 -30.38 -1.33 28.68
C VAL A 2 -29.91 -2.15 27.49
N LEU A 3 -30.29 -1.74 26.29
CA LEU A 3 -29.78 -2.33 25.05
C LEU A 3 -28.31 -1.95 24.95
N SER A 4 -27.45 -2.96 25.13
CA SER A 4 -26.00 -2.84 25.10
C SER A 4 -25.55 -2.30 23.75
N ARG A 5 -24.84 -1.17 23.74
CA ARG A 5 -24.22 -0.55 22.54
C ARG A 5 -23.08 -1.39 21.93
N THR A 6 -22.97 -2.66 22.28
CA THR A 6 -21.89 -3.57 21.87
C THR A 6 -22.25 -4.46 20.68
N GLU A 7 -23.48 -4.39 20.15
CA GLU A 7 -23.95 -5.30 19.10
C GLU A 7 -24.21 -4.62 17.74
N SER A 8 -23.49 -3.52 17.42
CA SER A 8 -23.69 -2.85 16.12
C SER A 8 -22.39 -2.45 15.40
N LYS A 9 -21.27 -3.11 15.70
CA LYS A 9 -20.02 -2.96 14.94
C LYS A 9 -19.37 -4.31 14.62
N ARG A 10 -20.16 -5.22 14.06
CA ARG A 10 -19.69 -6.42 13.36
C ARG A 10 -20.72 -6.75 12.29
N GLU A 11 -20.57 -6.14 11.12
CA GLU A 11 -21.08 -6.66 9.84
C GLU A 11 -20.69 -5.66 8.73
N ALA A 12 -19.41 -5.71 8.40
CA ALA A 12 -18.85 -5.60 7.05
C ALA A 12 -17.32 -5.85 7.15
N ASP A 13 -16.89 -6.91 7.83
CA ASP A 13 -15.55 -7.45 7.57
C ASP A 13 -15.65 -8.15 6.22
N THR A 14 -15.50 -7.38 5.16
CA THR A 14 -15.00 -7.96 3.92
C THR A 14 -13.61 -8.44 4.31
N GLU A 15 -13.43 -9.76 4.46
CA GLU A 15 -12.15 -10.35 4.82
C GLU A 15 -11.09 -9.82 3.84
N LYS A 16 -10.27 -8.88 4.30
CA LYS A 16 -9.28 -8.23 3.45
C LYS A 16 -8.27 -9.28 3.02
N LYS A 17 -7.79 -9.15 1.78
CA LYS A 17 -6.82 -10.09 1.24
C LYS A 17 -5.53 -10.04 2.04
N ASP A 18 -4.82 -11.15 2.09
CA ASP A 18 -3.42 -11.14 2.53
C ASP A 18 -2.62 -10.08 1.75
N LEU A 19 -1.76 -9.34 2.45
CA LEU A 19 -1.06 -8.16 1.93
C LEU A 19 -0.20 -8.47 0.70
N LEU A 20 0.49 -9.60 0.70
CA LEU A 20 1.39 -10.00 -0.38
C LEU A 20 0.63 -10.54 -1.59
N THR A 21 -0.49 -11.21 -1.31
CA THR A 21 -1.46 -11.63 -2.34
C THR A 21 -2.11 -10.41 -3.01
N GLU A 22 -2.53 -9.43 -2.22
CA GLU A 22 -3.10 -8.17 -2.71
C GLU A 22 -2.13 -7.42 -3.63
N LEU A 23 -0.87 -7.26 -3.20
CA LEU A 23 0.18 -6.65 -4.03
C LEU A 23 0.35 -7.40 -5.36
N SER A 24 0.35 -8.73 -5.32
CA SER A 24 0.52 -9.58 -6.51
C SER A 24 -0.63 -9.42 -7.51
N ASP A 25 -1.87 -9.32 -7.02
CA ASP A 25 -3.06 -9.15 -7.84
C ASP A 25 -3.06 -7.82 -8.62
N LEU A 26 -2.46 -6.78 -8.06
CA LEU A 26 -2.39 -5.44 -8.69
C LEU A 26 -1.39 -5.36 -9.85
N LYS A 27 -0.46 -6.31 -9.96
CA LYS A 27 0.64 -6.25 -10.94
C LYS A 27 0.19 -6.11 -12.38
N ALA A 28 -0.80 -6.91 -12.80
CA ALA A 28 -1.30 -6.87 -14.17
C ALA A 28 -1.95 -5.52 -14.50
N ASP A 29 -2.65 -4.94 -13.52
CA ASP A 29 -3.33 -3.65 -13.65
C ASP A 29 -2.32 -2.50 -13.69
N TYR A 30 -1.30 -2.53 -12.83
CA TYR A 30 -0.17 -1.59 -12.87
C TYR A 30 0.52 -1.59 -14.24
N GLU A 31 0.89 -2.77 -14.74
CA GLU A 31 1.58 -2.91 -16.03
C GLU A 31 0.72 -2.42 -17.20
N LYS A 32 -0.60 -2.65 -17.14
CA LYS A 32 -1.57 -2.12 -18.11
C LYS A 32 -1.63 -0.59 -18.04
N GLY A 33 -1.72 -0.02 -16.83
CA GLY A 33 -1.71 1.43 -16.60
C GLY A 33 -0.44 2.08 -17.13
N LEU A 34 0.73 1.47 -16.86
CA LEU A 34 2.02 1.93 -17.31
C LEU A 34 2.11 1.98 -18.85
N LYS A 35 1.62 0.93 -19.53
CA LYS A 35 1.54 0.90 -21.00
C LYS A 35 0.62 2.00 -21.54
N ALA A 36 -0.55 2.18 -20.95
CA ALA A 36 -1.50 3.22 -21.34
C ALA A 36 -0.94 4.63 -21.13
N ASN A 37 -0.14 4.83 -20.07
CA ASN A 37 0.49 6.10 -19.72
C ASN A 37 1.89 6.29 -20.35
N LYS A 38 2.23 5.53 -21.39
CA LYS A 38 3.51 5.62 -22.13
C LYS A 38 4.75 5.49 -21.23
N GLY A 39 4.68 4.61 -20.22
CA GLY A 39 5.77 4.37 -19.27
C GLY A 39 5.90 5.42 -18.17
N ARG A 40 5.03 6.43 -18.10
CA ARG A 40 5.05 7.42 -17.02
C ARG A 40 4.38 6.85 -15.78
N THR A 41 5.03 7.01 -14.64
CA THR A 41 4.54 6.57 -13.32
C THR A 41 5.11 7.51 -12.26
N ALA A 42 4.41 7.64 -11.15
CA ALA A 42 4.91 8.30 -9.94
C ALA A 42 5.79 7.37 -9.08
N VAL A 43 5.82 6.07 -9.39
CA VAL A 43 6.69 5.09 -8.73
C VAL A 43 8.16 5.32 -9.09
N GLY A 44 9.04 5.26 -8.10
CA GLY A 44 10.50 5.24 -8.26
C GLY A 44 11.26 6.11 -7.25
N LEU A 45 10.59 6.72 -6.27
CA LEU A 45 11.23 7.57 -5.27
C LEU A 45 12.20 6.79 -4.38
N SER A 46 11.87 5.55 -4.05
CA SER A 46 12.70 4.67 -3.23
C SER A 46 13.90 4.10 -3.98
N THR A 47 13.95 4.26 -5.31
CA THR A 47 14.89 3.61 -6.25
C THR A 47 14.75 2.08 -6.32
N ILE A 48 13.75 1.50 -5.65
CA ILE A 48 13.49 0.06 -5.67
C ILE A 48 12.63 -0.29 -6.89
N GLU A 49 13.03 -1.34 -7.61
CA GLU A 49 12.25 -1.86 -8.73
C GLU A 49 10.94 -2.50 -8.24
N THR A 50 9.85 -2.36 -9.02
CA THR A 50 8.53 -2.90 -8.65
C THR A 50 8.52 -4.42 -8.45
N GLY A 51 9.48 -5.14 -9.05
CA GLY A 51 9.68 -6.58 -8.85
C GLY A 51 10.11 -6.94 -7.43
N LEU A 52 10.63 -5.98 -6.65
CA LEU A 52 11.06 -6.15 -5.26
C LEU A 52 10.08 -5.56 -4.24
N PHE A 53 8.87 -5.20 -4.68
CA PHE A 53 7.87 -4.59 -3.78
C PHE A 53 7.35 -5.56 -2.72
N HIS A 54 7.44 -6.86 -2.97
CA HIS A 54 7.14 -7.87 -1.96
C HIS A 54 8.08 -7.75 -0.76
N GLU A 55 9.38 -7.58 -1.01
CA GLU A 55 10.41 -7.40 0.02
C GLU A 55 10.29 -6.04 0.71
N VAL A 56 9.90 -4.99 -0.02
CA VAL A 56 9.59 -3.68 0.58
C VAL A 56 8.39 -3.79 1.53
N MET A 57 7.33 -4.46 1.09
CA MET A 57 6.12 -4.64 1.88
C MET A 57 6.40 -5.42 3.17
N GLU A 58 7.19 -6.49 3.08
CA GLU A 58 7.61 -7.28 4.23
C GLU A 58 8.53 -6.48 5.18
N PHE A 59 9.45 -5.68 4.63
CA PHE A 59 10.25 -4.75 5.44
C PHE A 59 9.37 -3.78 6.21
N LEU A 60 8.40 -3.13 5.56
CA LEU A 60 7.51 -2.16 6.20
C LEU A 60 6.67 -2.80 7.30
N ARG A 61 6.19 -4.03 7.09
CA ARG A 61 5.44 -4.83 8.09
C ARG A 61 6.28 -5.15 9.32
N GLN A 62 7.52 -5.61 9.13
CA GLN A 62 8.42 -5.91 10.25
C GLN A 62 8.88 -4.62 10.97
N TYR A 63 9.08 -3.55 10.20
CA TYR A 63 9.45 -2.24 10.73
C TYR A 63 8.33 -1.64 11.60
N SER A 64 7.07 -1.65 11.15
CA SER A 64 5.92 -1.17 11.96
C SER A 64 5.71 -2.00 13.23
N ALA A 65 6.06 -3.28 13.21
CA ALA A 65 6.01 -4.15 14.38
C ALA A 65 7.19 -3.97 15.36
N GLY A 66 8.20 -3.14 15.00
CA GLY A 66 9.43 -2.99 15.77
C GLY A 66 10.34 -4.22 15.75
N GLU A 67 10.12 -5.16 14.82
CA GLU A 67 10.88 -6.40 14.67
C GLU A 67 12.16 -6.18 13.85
N LEU A 68 12.22 -5.10 13.06
CA LEU A 68 13.34 -4.78 12.19
C LEU A 68 13.66 -3.29 12.25
N GLU A 69 14.92 -2.96 12.56
CA GLU A 69 15.37 -1.57 12.71
C GLU A 69 15.79 -0.92 11.38
N ASP A 70 16.16 -1.70 10.35
CA ASP A 70 16.65 -1.20 9.06
C ASP A 70 16.50 -2.25 7.94
N SER A 71 16.62 -1.82 6.69
CA SER A 71 16.54 -2.70 5.51
C SER A 71 17.86 -2.77 4.75
N VAL A 72 18.23 -3.97 4.30
CA VAL A 72 19.30 -4.16 3.31
C VAL A 72 18.95 -3.57 1.94
N LEU A 73 17.65 -3.32 1.68
CA LEU A 73 17.18 -2.65 0.46
C LEU A 73 17.49 -1.16 0.47
N ARG A 74 17.71 -0.56 1.65
CA ARG A 74 17.87 0.89 1.79
C ARG A 74 19.15 1.36 1.09
N PRO A 75 19.04 2.28 0.11
CA PRO A 75 20.22 2.95 -0.45
C PRO A 75 20.97 3.71 0.64
N GLN A 76 22.30 3.58 0.69
CA GLN A 76 23.13 4.16 1.75
C GLN A 76 22.99 5.69 1.89
N HIS A 77 22.62 6.37 0.81
CA HIS A 77 22.46 7.83 0.78
C HIS A 77 21.11 8.32 1.34
N PHE A 78 20.16 7.43 1.60
CA PHE A 78 18.90 7.77 2.27
C PHE A 78 19.01 7.51 3.78
N SER A 79 18.52 8.44 4.59
CA SER A 79 18.19 8.11 5.98
C SER A 79 17.06 7.08 6.00
N LEU A 80 16.96 6.31 7.09
CA LEU A 80 15.89 5.34 7.27
C LEU A 80 14.50 5.95 7.10
N GLY A 81 14.25 7.10 7.75
CA GLY A 81 12.95 7.79 7.65
C GLY A 81 12.62 8.24 6.21
N HIS A 82 13.59 8.72 5.44
CA HIS A 82 13.36 9.04 4.01
C HIS A 82 13.10 7.77 3.19
N PHE A 83 13.83 6.70 3.45
CA PHE A 83 13.63 5.45 2.75
C PHE A 83 12.24 4.86 3.00
N VAL A 84 11.79 4.80 4.25
CA VAL A 84 10.45 4.36 4.63
C VAL A 84 9.39 5.24 3.95
N ARG A 85 9.55 6.57 4.01
CA ARG A 85 8.64 7.51 3.34
C ARG A 85 8.53 7.23 1.85
N TYR A 86 9.65 7.09 1.15
CA TYR A 86 9.66 6.87 -0.30
C TYR A 86 9.12 5.49 -0.68
N CYS A 87 9.36 4.45 0.12
CA CYS A 87 8.73 3.14 -0.09
C CYS A 87 7.20 3.23 0.03
N VAL A 88 6.71 3.94 1.05
CA VAL A 88 5.27 4.17 1.24
C VAL A 88 4.67 4.95 0.08
N ASP A 89 5.33 6.02 -0.37
CA ASP A 89 4.85 6.84 -1.48
C ASP A 89 4.83 6.04 -2.80
N ASP A 90 5.86 5.23 -3.06
CA ASP A 90 5.91 4.32 -4.22
C ASP A 90 4.79 3.27 -4.20
N LEU A 91 4.55 2.64 -3.05
CA LEU A 91 3.48 1.65 -2.91
C LEU A 91 2.09 2.30 -3.04
N LYS A 92 1.88 3.50 -2.49
CA LYS A 92 0.63 4.25 -2.71
C LYS A 92 0.42 4.54 -4.20
N SER A 93 1.45 5.04 -4.88
CA SER A 93 1.39 5.29 -6.32
C SER A 93 1.11 4.01 -7.10
N TYR A 94 1.75 2.90 -6.76
CA TYR A 94 1.50 1.61 -7.38
C TYR A 94 0.05 1.15 -7.24
N TYR A 95 -0.51 1.24 -6.03
CA TYR A 95 -1.91 0.88 -5.77
C TYR A 95 -2.88 1.78 -6.53
N LEU A 96 -2.70 3.10 -6.44
CA LEU A 96 -3.59 4.07 -7.08
C LEU A 96 -3.53 3.98 -8.60
N GLU A 97 -2.33 3.85 -9.20
CA GLU A 97 -2.16 3.70 -10.64
C GLU A 97 -2.75 2.39 -11.16
N SER A 98 -2.60 1.29 -10.41
CA SER A 98 -3.27 0.01 -10.70
C SER A 98 -4.78 0.18 -10.72
N ARG A 99 -5.34 0.83 -9.69
CA ARG A 99 -6.78 1.04 -9.58
C ARG A 99 -7.32 1.94 -10.69
N ILE A 100 -6.62 3.01 -11.04
CA ILE A 100 -6.98 3.89 -12.16
C ILE A 100 -7.02 3.11 -13.49
N ALA A 101 -6.13 2.14 -13.69
CA ALA A 101 -6.08 1.35 -14.93
C ALA A 101 -7.33 0.46 -15.16
N VAL A 102 -8.08 0.15 -14.10
CA VAL A 102 -9.32 -0.63 -14.14
C VAL A 102 -10.58 0.16 -13.79
N LYS A 103 -10.43 1.32 -13.16
CA LYS A 103 -11.49 2.27 -12.79
C LYS A 103 -11.12 3.70 -13.22
N PRO A 104 -10.97 3.98 -14.53
CA PRO A 104 -10.55 5.30 -15.01
C PRO A 104 -11.55 6.43 -14.70
N GLU A 105 -12.81 6.08 -14.43
CA GLU A 105 -13.87 7.00 -14.05
C GLU A 105 -13.89 7.38 -12.56
N ALA A 106 -13.12 6.65 -11.72
CA ALA A 106 -13.09 6.91 -10.29
C ALA A 106 -12.45 8.27 -9.98
N THR A 107 -13.09 9.01 -9.08
CA THR A 107 -12.54 10.23 -8.52
C THR A 107 -11.37 9.94 -7.59
N MET A 108 -10.52 10.93 -7.36
CA MET A 108 -9.41 10.79 -6.43
C MET A 108 -9.86 10.42 -5.01
N ASN A 109 -11.02 10.93 -4.57
CA ASN A 109 -11.58 10.60 -3.26
C ASN A 109 -11.99 9.12 -3.18
N GLU A 110 -12.66 8.59 -4.20
CA GLU A 110 -13.04 7.16 -4.25
C GLU A 110 -11.81 6.25 -4.28
N LEU A 111 -10.74 6.67 -4.97
CA LEU A 111 -9.48 5.92 -5.00
C LEU A 111 -8.80 5.87 -3.63
N TYR A 112 -8.75 7.00 -2.92
CA TYR A 112 -8.21 7.03 -1.56
C TYR A 112 -9.10 6.31 -0.55
N GLU A 113 -10.43 6.44 -0.67
CA GLU A 113 -11.36 5.70 0.17
C GLU A 113 -11.15 4.20 0.03
N TRP A 114 -11.05 3.69 -1.21
CA TRP A 114 -10.68 2.31 -1.50
C TRP A 114 -9.34 1.93 -0.87
N LEU A 115 -8.29 2.73 -1.09
CA LEU A 115 -6.97 2.45 -0.54
C LEU A 115 -7.01 2.29 0.99
N TRP A 116 -7.63 3.22 1.70
CA TRP A 116 -7.62 3.23 3.16
C TRP A 116 -8.60 2.25 3.79
N SER A 117 -9.73 1.98 3.14
CA SER A 117 -10.83 1.22 3.75
C SER A 117 -10.86 -0.24 3.31
N ASP A 118 -10.42 -0.53 2.09
CA ASP A 118 -10.64 -1.83 1.45
C ASP A 118 -9.35 -2.64 1.27
N THR A 119 -8.17 -2.05 1.51
CA THR A 119 -6.89 -2.73 1.32
C THR A 119 -6.20 -3.07 2.63
N SER A 120 -5.47 -4.18 2.65
CA SER A 120 -4.59 -4.54 3.77
C SER A 120 -3.37 -3.62 3.83
N PHE A 121 -2.94 -3.09 2.69
CA PHE A 121 -1.91 -2.04 2.68
C PHE A 121 -2.38 -0.77 3.40
N GLY A 122 -3.67 -0.41 3.29
CA GLY A 122 -4.28 0.66 4.06
C GLY A 122 -4.15 0.48 5.58
N ASP A 123 -4.28 -0.76 6.06
CA ASP A 123 -4.10 -1.08 7.49
C ASP A 123 -2.63 -0.93 7.91
N LEU A 124 -1.70 -1.46 7.10
CA LEU A 124 -0.25 -1.29 7.35
C LEU A 124 0.15 0.19 7.38
N LEU A 125 -0.45 1.03 6.52
CA LEU A 125 -0.21 2.47 6.55
C LEU A 125 -0.70 3.12 7.85
N GLY A 126 -1.77 2.60 8.45
CA GLY A 126 -2.23 3.00 9.78
C GLY A 126 -1.22 2.62 10.86
N GLU A 127 -0.76 1.37 10.84
CA GLU A 127 0.26 0.88 11.79
C GLU A 127 1.56 1.70 11.71
N LEU A 128 2.03 2.02 10.50
CA LEU A 128 3.21 2.86 10.27
C LEU A 128 3.04 4.32 10.73
N ALA A 129 1.81 4.83 10.78
CA ALA A 129 1.54 6.19 11.23
C ALA A 129 1.55 6.30 12.76
N ASP A 130 1.28 5.20 13.45
CA ASP A 130 1.26 5.11 14.91
C ASP A 130 2.64 4.70 15.51
N PHE A 131 3.56 4.24 14.66
CA PHE A 131 4.94 3.84 15.02
C PHE A 131 5.89 5.04 15.18
#